data_AF-A0A959ULF8-F1
#
_entry.id   AF-A0A959ULF8-F1
#
_cell.length_a   1.000
_cell.length_b   1.000
_cell.length_c   1.000
_cell.angle_alpha   90.00
_cell.angle_beta   90.00
_cell.angle_gamma   90.00
#
_symmetry.space_group_name_H-M   'P 1'
#
loop_
_entity.id
_entity.type
_entity.pdbx_description
1 polymer ?
#
loop_
_entity_poly.entity_id
_entity_poly.type
_entity_poly.pdbx_seq_one_letter_code
_entity_poly.pdbx_strand_id
1 'polypeptide(L)'
;GTITGDEELESLLQNGDHESYDLAVKMNEAIAHGDIIEGEELIRSESFFDLGFKINHTIIVSKALKVQLNAGIQNIFNSTQHDHDRGMFRDAGFIYGPCQPRTIYFGIVIK
;
A
#
# COMPACT_ATOMS: atom_id res chain seq x y z
N GLY A 1 21.29 -2.72 -3.66
CA GLY A 1 20.79 -3.89 -4.37
C GLY A 1 20.79 -3.58 -5.84
N THR A 2 21.16 -4.55 -6.67
CA THR A 2 21.06 -4.49 -8.14
C THR A 2 20.67 -5.89 -8.59
N ILE A 3 19.53 -6.02 -9.26
CA ILE A 3 19.07 -7.32 -9.78
C ILE A 3 19.98 -7.78 -10.92
N THR A 4 20.40 -6.85 -11.78
CA THR A 4 21.32 -7.10 -12.88
C THR A 4 22.69 -6.55 -12.52
N GLY A 5 23.68 -7.43 -12.42
CA GLY A 5 25.06 -7.04 -12.10
C GLY A 5 25.77 -6.34 -13.26
N ASP A 6 26.82 -5.59 -12.96
CA ASP A 6 27.57 -4.80 -13.97
C ASP A 6 28.07 -5.66 -15.14
N GLU A 7 28.52 -6.88 -14.89
CA GLU A 7 28.97 -7.82 -15.93
C GLU A 7 27.84 -8.23 -16.88
N GLU A 8 26.64 -8.43 -16.36
CA GLU A 8 25.46 -8.79 -17.15
C GLU A 8 24.96 -7.59 -17.97
N LEU A 9 24.99 -6.39 -17.36
CA LEU A 9 24.67 -5.13 -18.02
C LEU A 9 25.59 -4.86 -19.21
N GLU A 10 26.91 -5.05 -19.02
CA GLU A 10 27.92 -4.95 -20.08
C GLU A 10 27.71 -6.01 -21.17
N SER A 11 27.28 -7.23 -20.80
CA SER A 11 26.98 -8.26 -21.78
C SER A 11 25.79 -7.90 -22.68
N LEU A 12 24.74 -7.27 -22.12
CA LEU A 12 23.57 -6.80 -22.88
C LEU A 12 23.97 -5.70 -23.87
N LEU A 13 24.82 -4.76 -23.45
CA LEU A 13 25.38 -3.73 -24.33
C LEU A 13 26.20 -4.35 -25.47
N GLN A 14 27.10 -5.28 -25.16
CA GLN A 14 27.97 -5.91 -26.16
C GLN A 14 27.20 -6.76 -27.17
N ASN A 15 26.10 -7.38 -26.73
CA ASN A 15 25.19 -8.14 -27.59
C ASN A 15 24.25 -7.24 -28.42
N GLY A 16 24.29 -5.92 -28.23
CA GLY A 16 23.45 -4.95 -28.94
C GLY A 16 21.99 -4.92 -28.46
N ASP A 17 21.68 -5.54 -27.32
CA ASP A 17 20.35 -5.54 -26.73
C ASP A 17 20.15 -4.29 -25.87
N HIS A 18 20.06 -3.14 -26.54
CA HIS A 18 19.91 -1.84 -25.90
C HIS A 18 18.57 -1.70 -25.15
N GLU A 19 17.52 -2.42 -25.56
CA GLU A 19 16.21 -2.36 -24.90
C GLU A 19 16.25 -3.03 -23.53
N SER A 20 16.79 -4.25 -23.45
CA SER A 20 16.98 -4.95 -22.18
C SER A 20 17.97 -4.22 -21.26
N TYR A 21 19.02 -3.62 -21.83
CA TYR A 21 19.96 -2.78 -21.09
C TYR A 21 19.25 -1.59 -20.42
N ASP A 22 18.51 -0.80 -21.20
CA ASP A 22 17.82 0.40 -20.70
C ASP A 22 16.79 0.03 -19.62
N LEU A 23 16.13 -1.12 -19.75
CA LEU A 23 15.20 -1.64 -18.76
C LEU A 23 15.91 -2.03 -17.46
N ALA A 24 17.02 -2.77 -17.55
CA ALA A 24 17.80 -3.21 -16.41
C ALA A 24 18.38 -2.03 -15.61
N VAL A 25 18.88 -1.00 -16.30
CA VAL A 25 19.34 0.24 -15.66
C VAL A 25 18.20 0.89 -14.86
N LYS A 26 17.03 1.08 -15.48
CA LYS A 26 15.87 1.68 -14.80
C LYS A 26 15.38 0.87 -13.61
N MET A 27 15.43 -0.45 -13.68
CA MET A 27 15.08 -1.32 -12.56
C MET A 27 16.09 -1.18 -11.40
N ASN A 28 17.39 -1.19 -11.70
CA ASN A 28 18.43 -0.98 -10.70
C ASN A 28 18.32 0.41 -10.04
N GLU A 29 18.01 1.45 -10.81
CA GLU A 29 17.72 2.79 -10.28
C GLU A 29 16.50 2.80 -9.36
N ALA A 30 15.40 2.14 -9.75
CA ALA A 30 14.19 2.06 -8.92
C ALA A 30 14.47 1.36 -7.57
N ILE A 31 15.26 0.29 -7.57
CA ILE A 31 15.68 -0.39 -6.33
C ILE A 31 16.58 0.50 -5.49
N ALA A 32 17.55 1.19 -6.10
CA ALA A 32 18.45 2.10 -5.41
C ALA A 32 17.70 3.27 -4.73
N HIS A 33 16.58 3.69 -5.32
CA HIS A 33 15.66 4.68 -4.74
C HIS A 33 14.72 4.10 -3.67
N GLY A 34 14.65 2.77 -3.52
CA GLY A 34 13.71 2.10 -2.63
C GLY A 34 12.27 2.11 -3.12
N ASP A 35 12.07 2.28 -4.43
CA ASP A 35 10.74 2.23 -5.03
C ASP A 35 10.25 0.80 -5.20
N ILE A 36 11.12 -0.19 -5.31
CA ILE A 36 10.74 -1.61 -5.39
C ILE A 36 11.71 -2.47 -4.57
N ILE A 37 11.23 -3.63 -4.11
CA ILE A 37 12.08 -4.66 -3.49
C ILE A 37 12.92 -5.36 -4.57
N GLU A 38 14.14 -5.76 -4.20
CA GLU A 38 15.06 -6.47 -5.07
C GLU A 38 14.66 -7.95 -5.24
N GLY A 39 14.27 -8.33 -6.47
CA GLY A 39 13.99 -9.71 -6.84
C GLY A 39 12.61 -10.25 -6.40
N GLU A 40 12.32 -11.51 -6.75
CA GLU A 40 11.12 -12.22 -6.29
C GLU A 40 11.41 -12.93 -4.96
N GLU A 41 11.29 -12.21 -3.84
CA GLU A 41 11.49 -12.78 -2.51
C GLU A 41 10.17 -12.98 -1.76
N LEU A 42 10.00 -14.17 -1.18
CA LEU A 42 8.92 -14.40 -0.21
C LEU A 42 9.33 -13.81 1.14
N ILE A 43 8.87 -12.59 1.41
CA ILE A 43 9.08 -11.97 2.70
C ILE A 43 8.03 -12.44 3.73
N ARG A 44 8.46 -12.56 4.99
CA ARG A 44 7.54 -12.76 6.11
C ARG A 44 7.18 -11.40 6.69
N SER A 45 5.93 -10.96 6.50
CA SER A 45 5.45 -9.73 7.11
C SER A 45 5.48 -9.82 8.63
N GLU A 46 5.63 -8.67 9.30
CA GLU A 46 5.39 -8.59 10.73
C GLU A 46 3.93 -8.97 11.06
N SER A 47 3.72 -9.52 12.26
CA SER A 47 2.38 -9.80 12.74
C SER A 47 1.63 -8.48 12.96
N PHE A 48 0.49 -8.31 12.31
CA PHE A 48 -0.36 -7.13 12.48
C PHE A 48 -1.71 -7.50 13.12
N PHE A 49 -2.33 -6.50 13.75
CA PHE A 49 -3.69 -6.61 14.27
C PHE A 49 -4.50 -5.39 13.85
N ASP A 50 -5.74 -5.63 13.44
CA ASP A 50 -6.69 -4.59 13.06
C ASP A 50 -7.93 -4.66 13.95
N LEU A 51 -8.36 -3.50 14.43
CA LEU A 51 -9.56 -3.34 15.23
C LEU A 51 -10.26 -2.05 14.83
N GLY A 52 -11.57 -2.15 14.63
CA GLY A 52 -12.46 -1.01 14.41
C GLY A 52 -13.56 -0.93 15.45
N PHE A 53 -14.07 0.28 15.66
CA PHE A 53 -15.16 0.57 16.59
C PHE A 53 -16.14 1.56 15.98
N LYS A 54 -17.45 1.34 16.17
CA LYS A 54 -18.52 2.19 15.63
C LYS A 54 -19.61 2.41 16.67
N ILE A 55 -19.99 3.67 16.87
CA ILE A 55 -21.14 4.09 17.68
C ILE A 55 -22.21 4.66 16.76
N ASN A 56 -23.46 4.30 17.02
CA ASN A 56 -24.61 4.95 16.41
C ASN A 56 -25.60 5.34 17.51
N HIS A 57 -26.07 6.59 17.49
CA HIS A 57 -27.05 7.10 18.43
C HIS A 57 -28.19 7.79 17.68
N THR A 58 -29.44 7.44 18.01
CA THR A 58 -30.63 8.03 17.38
C THR A 58 -31.29 9.00 18.34
N ILE A 59 -31.37 10.26 17.93
CA ILE A 59 -32.06 11.35 18.60
C ILE A 59 -33.45 11.49 17.97
N ILE A 60 -34.50 11.39 18.78
CA ILE A 60 -35.87 11.63 18.33
C ILE A 60 -36.17 13.12 18.53
N VAL A 61 -36.28 13.87 17.44
CA VAL A 61 -36.56 15.31 17.47
C VAL A 61 -38.07 15.56 17.43
N SER A 62 -38.80 14.79 16.61
CA SER A 62 -40.26 14.80 16.58
C SER A 62 -40.82 13.45 16.12
N LYS A 63 -42.15 13.28 16.11
CA LYS A 63 -42.80 12.06 15.58
C LYS A 63 -42.45 11.80 14.10
N ALA A 64 -42.13 12.84 13.35
CA ALA A 64 -41.80 12.79 11.93
C ALA A 64 -40.31 13.02 11.62
N LEU A 65 -39.48 13.28 12.64
CA LEU A 65 -38.05 13.58 12.46
C LEU A 65 -37.19 12.83 13.47
N LYS A 66 -36.34 11.94 12.95
CA LYS A 66 -35.29 11.27 13.72
C LYS A 66 -33.94 11.61 13.12
N VAL A 67 -32.98 11.92 13.98
CA VAL A 67 -31.60 12.22 13.58
C VAL A 67 -30.70 11.15 14.16
N GLN A 68 -29.97 10.44 13.31
CA GLN A 68 -29.00 9.45 13.73
C GLN A 68 -27.59 10.03 13.61
N LEU A 69 -26.87 10.07 14.72
CA LEU A 69 -25.44 10.35 14.78
C LEU A 69 -24.68 9.03 14.65
N ASN A 70 -23.69 8.99 13.77
CA ASN A 70 -22.80 7.86 13.59
C ASN A 70 -21.37 8.35 13.76
N ALA A 71 -20.55 7.59 14.47
CA ALA A 71 -19.13 7.84 14.58
C ALA A 71 -18.37 6.51 14.63
N GLY A 72 -17.11 6.52 14.24
CA GLY A 72 -16.28 5.34 14.39
C GLY A 72 -14.84 5.57 14.00
N ILE A 73 -14.06 4.53 14.27
CA ILE A 73 -12.66 4.43 13.95
C ILE A 73 -12.42 3.05 13.33
N GLN A 74 -11.66 3.01 12.24
CA GLN A 74 -11.15 1.79 11.63
C GLN A 74 -9.62 1.80 11.77
N ASN A 75 -9.02 0.61 11.86
CA ASN A 75 -7.58 0.47 12.00
C ASN A 75 -7.02 1.28 13.17
N ILE A 76 -7.53 1.02 14.38
CA ILE A 76 -7.11 1.70 15.62
C ILE A 76 -5.59 1.59 15.80
N PHE A 77 -4.98 0.45 15.45
CA PHE A 77 -3.54 0.23 15.59
C PHE A 77 -2.71 0.83 14.44
N ASN A 78 -3.35 1.32 13.39
CA ASN A 78 -2.70 1.85 12.19
C ASN A 78 -1.72 0.85 11.54
N SER A 79 -2.11 -0.42 11.47
CA SER A 79 -1.24 -1.52 11.04
C SER A 79 -1.12 -1.65 9.52
N THR A 80 -1.31 -0.56 8.78
CA THR A 80 -1.17 -0.55 7.32
C THR A 80 0.27 -0.76 6.92
N GLN A 81 0.48 -1.44 5.80
CA GLN A 81 1.79 -1.54 5.18
C GLN A 81 2.41 -0.16 4.87
N HIS A 82 3.70 -0.02 5.11
CA HIS A 82 4.44 1.24 4.91
C HIS A 82 5.46 1.18 3.76
N ASP A 83 5.87 -0.02 3.37
CA ASP A 83 6.89 -0.35 2.37
C ASP A 83 6.27 -0.75 1.02
N HIS A 84 5.20 -0.07 0.60
CA HIS A 84 4.62 -0.36 -0.71
C HIS A 84 5.61 -0.04 -1.82
N ASP A 85 5.76 -0.98 -2.74
CA ASP A 85 6.40 -0.75 -4.02
C ASP A 85 5.71 0.42 -4.79
N ARG A 86 6.47 1.11 -5.64
CA ARG A 86 6.12 2.35 -6.33
C ARG A 86 6.68 2.35 -7.75
N GLY A 87 6.18 3.29 -8.55
CA GLY A 87 6.66 3.48 -9.92
C GLY A 87 6.21 2.39 -10.89
N MET A 88 6.88 2.33 -12.04
CA MET A 88 6.49 1.47 -13.16
C MET A 88 6.71 -0.02 -12.91
N PHE A 89 7.60 -0.38 -11.97
CA PHE A 89 7.99 -1.75 -11.67
C PHE A 89 7.31 -2.32 -10.42
N ARG A 90 6.34 -1.59 -9.86
CA ARG A 90 5.67 -1.97 -8.62
C ARG A 90 5.01 -3.35 -8.71
N ASP A 91 5.27 -4.23 -7.75
CA ASP A 91 4.48 -5.45 -7.60
C ASP A 91 3.09 -5.12 -7.02
N ALA A 92 2.04 -5.38 -7.81
CA ALA A 92 0.67 -5.18 -7.38
C ALA A 92 0.17 -6.24 -6.37
N GLY A 93 0.82 -7.41 -6.33
CA GLY A 93 0.54 -8.50 -5.41
C GLY A 93 1.20 -8.35 -4.05
N PHE A 94 2.17 -7.43 -3.93
CA PHE A 94 2.89 -7.17 -2.69
C PHE A 94 2.07 -6.31 -1.72
N ILE A 95 1.08 -6.93 -1.07
CA ILE A 95 0.17 -6.28 -0.12
C ILE A 95 0.01 -7.14 1.13
N TYR A 96 0.22 -6.54 2.30
CA TYR A 96 -0.14 -7.14 3.59
C TYR A 96 -0.74 -6.10 4.55
N GLY A 97 -1.36 -6.55 5.64
CA GLY A 97 -2.04 -5.65 6.56
C GLY A 97 -3.36 -5.08 6.03
N PRO A 98 -4.02 -4.19 6.79
CA PRO A 98 -5.19 -3.46 6.34
C PRO A 98 -4.82 -2.51 5.19
N CYS A 99 -5.69 -2.43 4.18
CA CYS A 99 -5.47 -1.56 3.01
C CYS A 99 -5.69 -0.08 3.31
N GLN A 100 -6.42 0.24 4.38
CA GLN A 100 -6.78 1.61 4.74
C GLN A 100 -6.03 2.07 6.00
N PRO A 101 -5.43 3.28 5.97
CA PRO A 101 -4.88 3.92 7.17
C PRO A 101 -5.91 4.02 8.28
N ARG A 102 -5.45 4.30 9.51
CA ARG A 102 -6.35 4.65 10.62
C ARG A 102 -7.32 5.73 10.17
N THR A 103 -8.60 5.36 10.13
CA THR A 103 -9.66 6.22 9.59
C THR A 103 -10.65 6.54 10.68
N ILE A 104 -10.82 7.82 10.98
CA ILE A 104 -11.84 8.33 11.90
C ILE A 104 -12.95 8.93 11.06
N TYR A 105 -14.19 8.51 11.31
CA TYR A 105 -15.35 9.02 10.59
C TYR A 105 -16.48 9.41 11.54
N PHE A 106 -17.26 10.39 11.11
CA PHE A 106 -18.49 10.83 11.75
C PHE A 106 -19.52 11.16 10.67
N GLY A 107 -20.80 11.01 10.99
CA GLY A 107 -21.88 11.24 10.04
C GLY A 107 -23.20 11.48 10.72
N ILE A 108 -24.07 12.20 10.03
CA ILE A 108 -25.45 12.48 10.46
C ILE A 108 -26.38 11.95 9.39
N VAL A 109 -27.39 11.18 9.79
CA VAL A 109 -28.42 10.66 8.91
C VAL A 109 -29.77 11.15 9.41
N ILE A 110 -30.55 11.75 8.51
CA ILE A 110 -31.94 12.16 8.80
C ILE A 110 -32.86 11.01 8.38
N LYS A 111 -33.76 10.61 9.28
CA LYS A 111 -34.73 9.52 9.11
C LYS A 111 -36.14 9.96 9.42
#